data_AF-A0A9D7QW03-F1
#
_entry.id   AF-A0A9D7QW03-F1
#
_cell.length_a   1.000
_cell.length_b   1.000
_cell.length_c   1.000
_cell.angle_alpha   90.00
_cell.angle_beta   90.00
_cell.angle_gamma   90.00
#
_symmetry.space_group_name_H-M   'P 1'
#
loop_
_entity.id
_entity.type
_entity.pdbx_description
1 polymer ?
#
loop_
_entity_poly.entity_id
_entity_poly.type
_entity_poly.pdbx_seq_one_letter_code
_entity_poly.pdbx_strand_id
1 'polypeptide(L)'
;MNTFIRMSRSVPASALITLALLGCASTEPTAPPNTPRAISGKVTATPQGNASIGVVLTLDGSRTTTTDDSSRYRFDSVAVGDHEVRPSKTGSTFSPSSRAVKISDADVTNVDFAQTSTAIPADSVHLVRIPAGTFMMGCDGTFLCFPVAQPRHKVTLTRSFMIGSTETTQAVWQRVMPVNDSKVVGSRFPVTNVSFDSITTFCNRLSVLHGLRPVYSGYGKNTIIDKSANGYRLPTQAEWEYAARAGSTSAISGVPDPAPGADLELYYQEVDKVAWYRGVNQGASGPNAQPVAQLKPNAWGLYDVHGNVCERVEGESYLYTADESIDPDFLPYRFQNVIKGGSNGIDNAVYDQVTVWHRLTVTFKDQASNIGFRIARYE
;
A
#
# COMPACT_ATOMS: atom_id res chain seq x y z
N MET A 1 -28.52 38.32 91.62
CA MET A 1 -28.13 37.12 90.85
C MET A 1 -26.67 36.83 91.23
N ASN A 2 -26.40 36.07 92.29
CA ASN A 2 -26.42 34.59 92.38
C ASN A 2 -25.35 33.93 91.49
N THR A 3 -24.46 33.03 91.93
CA THR A 3 -24.11 32.44 93.26
C THR A 3 -22.72 31.73 93.18
N PHE A 4 -22.04 31.54 94.33
CA PHE A 4 -20.83 30.71 94.64
C PHE A 4 -20.69 29.35 93.88
N ILE A 5 -19.54 28.64 93.75
CA ILE A 5 -18.28 28.41 94.56
C ILE A 5 -17.13 27.94 93.59
N ARG A 6 -15.80 28.15 93.72
CA ARG A 6 -14.69 27.77 94.65
C ARG A 6 -14.07 26.33 94.49
N MET A 7 -12.72 26.27 94.54
CA MET A 7 -11.80 25.14 94.90
C MET A 7 -11.05 24.29 93.82
N SER A 8 -9.73 24.58 93.76
CA SER A 8 -8.53 23.71 93.66
C SER A 8 -8.60 22.17 93.65
N ARG A 9 -7.64 21.54 92.93
CA ARG A 9 -6.69 20.50 93.47
C ARG A 9 -5.55 20.10 92.49
N SER A 10 -4.66 19.21 92.94
CA SER A 10 -3.26 19.01 92.52
C SER A 10 -2.90 17.66 91.84
N VAL A 11 -1.84 17.68 91.00
CA VAL A 11 -0.71 16.72 90.74
C VAL A 11 -0.71 15.38 91.53
N PRO A 12 -0.42 14.17 90.94
CA PRO A 12 0.93 13.65 90.55
C PRO A 12 0.99 12.93 89.17
N ALA A 13 2.09 12.66 88.44
CA ALA A 13 3.53 12.37 88.68
C ALA A 13 3.91 10.87 88.90
N SER A 14 4.54 10.22 87.90
CA SER A 14 5.35 8.96 87.91
C SER A 14 5.63 8.50 86.45
N ALA A 15 6.70 7.80 86.04
CA ALA A 15 8.07 7.58 86.56
C ALA A 15 8.97 7.07 85.39
N LEU A 16 10.31 7.10 85.53
CA LEU A 16 11.27 6.66 84.50
C LEU A 16 11.31 5.14 84.29
N ILE A 17 11.90 4.69 83.17
CA ILE A 17 13.05 3.73 83.14
C ILE A 17 13.70 3.73 81.74
N THR A 18 15.03 3.56 81.69
CA THR A 18 15.87 3.53 80.47
C THR A 18 16.61 2.20 80.41
N LEU A 19 16.70 1.51 79.25
CA LEU A 19 17.73 0.48 79.06
C LEU A 19 18.08 0.12 77.60
N ALA A 20 19.40 0.07 77.34
CA ALA A 20 20.19 -0.73 76.40
C ALA A 20 19.84 -0.83 74.89
N LEU A 21 20.88 -0.62 74.06
CA LEU A 21 20.96 -1.08 72.67
C LEU A 21 21.40 -2.55 72.61
N LEU A 22 20.82 -3.32 71.67
CA LEU A 22 21.49 -4.45 71.01
C LEU A 22 21.56 -4.16 69.50
N GLY A 23 22.67 -4.54 68.86
CA GLY A 23 22.87 -4.32 67.43
C GLY A 23 22.11 -5.33 66.55
N CYS A 24 21.66 -4.87 65.38
CA CYS A 24 21.18 -5.73 64.29
C CYS A 24 22.03 -5.51 63.05
N ALA A 25 22.26 -6.59 62.31
CA ALA A 25 23.05 -6.59 61.08
C ALA A 25 22.35 -5.78 59.97
N SER A 26 23.15 -5.10 59.14
CA SER A 26 22.67 -4.42 57.93
C SER A 26 22.31 -5.43 56.85
N THR A 27 21.07 -5.88 56.81
CA THR A 27 20.47 -6.38 55.58
C THR A 27 20.12 -5.18 54.71
N GLU A 28 20.83 -4.98 53.58
CA GLU A 28 20.34 -4.08 52.54
C GLU A 28 18.93 -4.54 52.11
N PRO A 29 17.97 -3.63 51.91
CA PRO A 29 16.66 -4.01 51.41
C PRO A 29 16.79 -4.58 49.99
N THR A 30 16.43 -5.85 49.82
CA THR A 30 16.23 -6.40 48.47
C THR A 30 15.15 -5.59 47.76
N ALA A 31 15.44 -5.19 46.51
CA ALA A 31 14.53 -4.33 45.74
C ALA A 31 13.13 -4.97 45.60
N PRO A 32 12.04 -4.18 45.53
CA PRO A 32 10.69 -4.72 45.53
C PRO A 32 10.44 -5.65 44.33
N PRO A 33 9.84 -6.84 44.53
CA PRO A 33 9.37 -7.64 43.41
C PRO A 33 8.26 -6.86 42.69
N ASN A 34 8.39 -6.72 41.37
CA ASN A 34 7.49 -6.00 40.44
C ASN A 34 7.70 -4.47 40.29
N THR A 35 8.95 -3.98 40.24
CA THR A 35 9.21 -2.80 39.39
C THR A 35 9.00 -3.20 37.92
N PRO A 36 8.16 -2.49 37.13
CA PRO A 36 8.01 -2.78 35.71
C PRO A 36 9.34 -2.56 34.98
N ARG A 37 9.79 -3.56 34.24
CA ARG A 37 11.06 -3.54 33.49
C ARG A 37 10.79 -3.30 32.03
N ALA A 38 11.76 -2.78 31.30
CA ALA A 38 11.61 -2.53 29.87
C ALA A 38 12.80 -2.99 29.03
N ILE A 39 12.52 -3.17 27.74
CA ILE A 39 13.52 -3.35 26.70
C ILE A 39 13.44 -2.16 25.75
N SER A 40 14.57 -1.54 25.43
CA SER A 40 14.64 -0.41 24.49
C SER A 40 15.93 -0.39 23.67
N GLY A 41 15.86 0.27 22.52
CA GLY A 41 16.99 0.41 21.59
C GLY A 41 16.65 1.35 20.45
N LYS A 42 17.57 1.47 19.49
CA LYS A 42 17.40 2.23 18.24
C LYS A 42 17.58 1.34 17.01
N VAL A 43 16.97 1.75 15.92
CA VAL A 43 17.22 1.21 14.59
C VAL A 43 17.96 2.28 13.78
N THR A 44 19.07 1.92 13.14
CA THR A 44 19.92 2.86 12.38
C THR A 44 19.97 2.46 10.91
N ALA A 45 19.62 3.35 9.99
CA ALA A 45 19.71 3.07 8.56
C ALA A 45 21.17 3.00 8.07
N THR A 46 21.42 2.07 7.14
CA THR A 46 22.71 1.86 6.48
C THR A 46 22.53 1.85 4.96
N PRO A 47 23.27 2.69 4.18
CA PRO A 47 24.18 3.74 4.63
C PRO A 47 23.46 4.86 5.42
N GLN A 48 24.23 5.59 6.22
CA GLN A 48 23.71 6.60 7.15
C GLN A 48 23.12 7.79 6.37
N GLY A 49 21.90 8.19 6.71
CA GLY A 49 21.21 9.33 6.09
C GLY A 49 19.68 9.32 6.19
N ASN A 50 19.07 8.13 6.35
CA ASN A 50 17.62 7.98 6.49
C ASN A 50 17.21 7.70 7.95
N ALA A 51 16.08 8.24 8.39
CA ALA A 51 15.47 7.86 9.66
C ALA A 51 14.74 6.51 9.52
N SER A 52 14.98 5.57 10.43
CA SER A 52 14.36 4.25 10.46
C SER A 52 12.98 4.27 11.12
N ILE A 53 12.12 5.20 10.71
CA ILE A 53 10.76 5.39 11.26
C ILE A 53 9.83 4.24 10.82
N GLY A 54 8.90 3.84 11.69
CA GLY A 54 7.93 2.78 11.39
C GLY A 54 8.52 1.38 11.15
N VAL A 55 9.67 1.05 11.74
CA VAL A 55 10.12 -0.35 11.87
C VAL A 55 9.30 -1.00 12.98
N VAL A 56 8.71 -2.17 12.70
CA VAL A 56 7.96 -2.95 13.70
C VAL A 56 8.95 -3.84 14.45
N LEU A 57 9.02 -3.69 15.75
CA LEU A 57 9.75 -4.60 16.64
C LEU A 57 8.74 -5.58 17.24
N THR A 58 9.07 -6.87 17.24
CA THR A 58 8.30 -7.92 17.91
C THR A 58 9.11 -8.49 19.07
N LEU A 59 8.47 -8.60 20.23
CA LEU A 59 8.96 -9.26 21.44
C LEU A 59 8.25 -10.62 21.57
N ASP A 60 9.04 -11.69 21.70
CA ASP A 60 8.58 -13.07 21.90
C ASP A 60 7.48 -13.52 20.92
N GLY A 61 7.65 -13.11 19.65
CA GLY A 61 6.75 -13.46 18.54
C GLY A 61 5.34 -12.86 18.57
N SER A 62 4.95 -12.10 19.61
CA SER A 62 3.54 -11.72 19.84
C SER A 62 3.32 -10.23 20.17
N ARG A 63 4.09 -9.67 21.12
CA ARG A 63 3.96 -8.25 21.50
C ARG A 63 4.70 -7.40 20.48
N THR A 64 4.10 -6.31 20.01
CA THR A 64 4.73 -5.41 19.03
C THR A 64 4.81 -3.97 19.52
N THR A 65 5.79 -3.25 18.97
CA THR A 65 5.94 -1.79 19.10
C THR A 65 6.56 -1.24 17.80
N THR A 66 6.61 0.07 17.63
CA THR A 66 7.25 0.70 16.46
C THR A 66 8.27 1.74 16.87
N THR A 67 9.23 2.01 15.99
CA THR A 67 10.21 3.09 16.15
C THR A 67 9.59 4.47 16.00
N ASP A 68 9.89 5.37 16.95
CA ASP A 68 9.54 6.80 16.95
C ASP A 68 10.25 7.58 15.81
N ASP A 69 9.96 8.89 15.71
CA ASP A 69 10.60 9.79 14.74
C ASP A 69 12.11 9.97 14.96
N SER A 70 12.61 9.60 16.15
CA SER A 70 14.04 9.52 16.49
C SER A 70 14.64 8.13 16.22
N SER A 71 13.90 7.24 15.56
CA SER A 71 14.26 5.84 15.26
C SER A 71 14.50 4.95 16.49
N ARG A 72 13.88 5.26 17.64
CA ARG A 72 13.97 4.50 18.90
C ARG A 72 12.68 3.76 19.20
N TYR A 73 12.77 2.64 19.92
CA TYR A 73 11.62 1.87 20.35
C TYR A 73 11.73 1.49 21.83
N ARG A 74 10.58 1.16 22.45
CA ARG A 74 10.50 0.65 23.82
C ARG A 74 9.35 -0.34 23.99
N PHE A 75 9.61 -1.38 24.79
CA PHE A 75 8.60 -2.27 25.37
C PHE A 75 8.61 -2.09 26.88
N ASP A 76 7.53 -1.60 27.46
CA ASP A 76 7.36 -1.52 28.93
C ASP A 76 6.74 -2.80 29.51
N SER A 77 6.87 -2.99 30.83
CA SER A 77 6.32 -4.15 31.56
C SER A 77 6.69 -5.49 30.91
N VAL A 78 7.99 -5.71 30.74
CA VAL A 78 8.59 -6.99 30.34
C VAL A 78 8.84 -7.84 31.59
N ALA A 79 8.60 -9.15 31.50
CA ALA A 79 8.77 -10.09 32.60
C ALA A 79 10.25 -10.32 32.94
N VAL A 80 10.54 -11.00 34.06
CA VAL A 80 11.87 -11.56 34.33
C VAL A 80 12.01 -12.83 33.51
N GLY A 81 13.10 -12.95 32.75
CA GLY A 81 13.34 -14.10 31.89
C GLY A 81 14.27 -13.82 30.71
N ASP A 82 14.41 -14.81 29.86
CA ASP A 82 15.08 -14.68 28.57
C ASP A 82 14.02 -14.39 27.49
N HIS A 83 14.27 -13.37 26.68
CA HIS A 83 13.36 -12.81 25.67
C HIS A 83 14.05 -12.71 24.30
N GLU A 84 13.27 -12.64 23.21
CA GLU A 84 13.79 -12.33 21.88
C GLU A 84 13.11 -11.07 21.30
N VAL A 85 13.92 -10.12 20.85
CA VAL A 85 13.45 -8.96 20.05
C VAL A 85 13.83 -9.15 18.59
N ARG A 86 12.84 -9.02 17.70
CA ARG A 86 13.01 -9.19 16.25
C ARG A 86 12.45 -7.98 15.47
N PRO A 87 13.28 -7.25 14.72
CA PRO A 87 12.81 -6.18 13.84
C PRO A 87 12.19 -6.72 12.55
N SER A 88 11.25 -5.97 11.99
CA SER A 88 10.65 -6.23 10.69
C SER A 88 10.20 -4.94 10.01
N LYS A 89 10.45 -4.86 8.70
CA LYS A 89 9.96 -3.84 7.77
C LYS A 89 10.10 -4.41 6.36
N THR A 90 9.05 -4.35 5.55
CA THR A 90 9.11 -4.85 4.16
C THR A 90 10.19 -4.11 3.37
N GLY A 91 10.93 -4.80 2.50
CA GLY A 91 11.99 -4.19 1.71
C GLY A 91 13.22 -3.75 2.54
N SER A 92 13.48 -4.40 3.68
CA SER A 92 14.70 -4.18 4.46
C SER A 92 15.19 -5.46 5.11
N THR A 93 16.51 -5.56 5.26
CA THR A 93 17.16 -6.56 6.12
C THR A 93 17.68 -5.87 7.38
N PHE A 94 17.88 -6.66 8.45
CA PHE A 94 18.33 -6.16 9.74
C PHE A 94 19.55 -6.94 10.21
N SER A 95 20.52 -6.23 10.77
CA SER A 95 21.72 -6.80 11.38
C SER A 95 21.85 -6.33 12.84
N PRO A 96 21.82 -7.23 13.84
CA PRO A 96 21.49 -8.66 13.70
C PRO A 96 20.01 -8.87 13.30
N SER A 97 19.63 -10.08 12.86
CA SER A 97 18.25 -10.39 12.46
C SER A 97 17.28 -10.50 13.64
N SER A 98 17.80 -10.73 14.85
CA SER A 98 17.11 -10.68 16.14
C SER A 98 18.15 -10.53 17.26
N ARG A 99 17.70 -10.27 18.49
CA ARG A 99 18.54 -10.26 19.69
C ARG A 99 17.86 -11.01 20.83
N ALA A 100 18.57 -11.97 21.41
CA ALA A 100 18.25 -12.48 22.73
C ALA A 100 18.54 -11.40 23.79
N VAL A 101 17.65 -11.23 24.75
CA VAL A 101 17.71 -10.23 25.82
C VAL A 101 17.33 -10.89 27.13
N LYS A 102 18.20 -10.81 28.14
CA LYS A 102 17.91 -11.35 29.48
C LYS A 102 17.50 -10.23 30.43
N ILE A 103 16.28 -10.30 30.93
CA ILE A 103 15.73 -9.37 31.92
C ILE A 103 15.86 -9.99 33.31
N SER A 104 16.60 -9.33 34.20
CA SER A 104 16.83 -9.78 35.58
C SER A 104 16.23 -8.79 36.59
N ASP A 105 16.96 -7.76 36.99
CA ASP A 105 16.57 -6.78 38.02
C ASP A 105 16.42 -5.33 37.51
N ALA A 106 16.85 -5.02 36.28
CA ALA A 106 16.81 -3.68 35.68
C ALA A 106 16.27 -3.66 34.23
N ASP A 107 16.03 -2.44 33.71
CA ASP A 107 15.77 -2.16 32.28
C ASP A 107 16.98 -2.54 31.42
N VAL A 108 16.73 -3.12 30.23
CA VAL A 108 17.77 -3.36 29.22
C VAL A 108 17.64 -2.33 28.08
N THR A 109 18.74 -1.62 27.83
CA THR A 109 18.86 -0.57 26.83
C THR A 109 19.87 -0.96 25.74
N ASN A 110 19.94 -0.19 24.65
CA ASN A 110 20.86 -0.40 23.52
C ASN A 110 20.68 -1.75 22.81
N VAL A 111 19.44 -2.27 22.77
CA VAL A 111 19.07 -3.46 21.96
C VAL A 111 18.95 -3.04 20.50
N ASP A 112 20.09 -2.70 19.90
CA ASP A 112 20.14 -1.90 18.68
C ASP A 112 20.24 -2.75 17.40
N PHE A 113 19.63 -2.25 16.32
CA PHE A 113 19.62 -2.91 15.01
C PHE A 113 20.10 -1.95 13.91
N ALA A 114 20.90 -2.46 12.97
CA ALA A 114 21.16 -1.78 11.71
C ALA A 114 20.12 -2.21 10.67
N GLN A 115 19.34 -1.27 10.14
CA GLN A 115 18.47 -1.49 8.99
C GLN A 115 19.27 -1.25 7.70
N THR A 116 19.33 -2.24 6.83
CA THR A 116 19.77 -2.04 5.44
C THR A 116 18.53 -2.09 4.57
N SER A 117 18.20 -0.98 3.89
CA SER A 117 17.23 -1.02 2.80
C SER A 117 17.80 -1.93 1.72
N THR A 118 17.11 -3.03 1.40
CA THR A 118 17.53 -3.86 0.27
C THR A 118 17.36 -3.04 -0.99
N ALA A 119 18.46 -2.78 -1.70
CA ALA A 119 18.44 -2.13 -3.00
C ALA A 119 17.43 -2.88 -3.88
N ILE A 120 16.49 -2.15 -4.47
CA ILE A 120 15.46 -2.72 -5.34
C ILE A 120 16.18 -3.38 -6.53
N PRO A 121 16.08 -4.71 -6.71
CA PRO A 121 16.54 -5.34 -7.94
C PRO A 121 15.79 -4.71 -9.10
N ALA A 122 16.48 -4.27 -10.16
CA ALA A 122 15.85 -3.55 -11.27
C ALA A 122 14.75 -4.38 -11.96
N ASP A 123 14.92 -5.70 -11.94
CA ASP A 123 13.97 -6.74 -12.32
C ASP A 123 12.68 -6.75 -11.47
N SER A 124 12.70 -6.24 -10.25
CA SER A 124 11.56 -6.32 -9.34
C SER A 124 10.47 -5.24 -9.54
N VAL A 125 10.58 -4.48 -10.63
CA VAL A 125 9.50 -3.74 -11.28
C VAL A 125 9.52 -4.12 -12.76
N HIS A 126 8.76 -5.14 -13.13
CA HIS A 126 8.68 -5.59 -14.52
C HIS A 126 7.88 -4.60 -15.37
N LEU A 127 8.54 -3.94 -16.32
CA LEU A 127 7.91 -3.06 -17.29
C LEU A 127 7.98 -3.66 -18.71
N VAL A 128 6.89 -3.55 -19.45
CA VAL A 128 6.78 -3.82 -20.88
C VAL A 128 6.97 -2.53 -21.65
N ARG A 129 7.72 -2.57 -22.76
CA ARG A 129 7.84 -1.47 -23.70
C ARG A 129 6.65 -1.44 -24.65
N ILE A 130 5.92 -0.33 -24.66
CA ILE A 130 4.85 -0.04 -25.59
C ILE A 130 5.40 0.91 -26.68
N PRO A 131 5.30 0.55 -27.97
CA PRO A 131 5.77 1.43 -29.05
C PRO A 131 4.88 2.69 -29.16
N ALA A 132 5.40 3.74 -29.80
CA ALA A 132 4.54 4.81 -30.32
C ALA A 132 3.65 4.26 -31.44
N GLY A 133 2.45 4.81 -31.61
CA GLY A 133 1.54 4.35 -32.66
C GLY A 133 0.12 4.88 -32.54
N THR A 134 -0.72 4.43 -33.45
CA THR A 134 -2.12 4.87 -33.59
C THR A 134 -3.07 3.69 -33.37
N PHE A 135 -4.20 3.94 -32.71
CA PHE A 135 -5.25 2.95 -32.51
C PHE A 135 -6.65 3.58 -32.53
N MET A 136 -7.67 2.72 -32.49
CA MET A 136 -9.06 3.13 -32.30
C MET A 136 -9.43 3.00 -30.82
N MET A 137 -9.60 4.12 -30.14
CA MET A 137 -10.04 4.20 -28.74
C MET A 137 -11.57 4.21 -28.66
N GLY A 138 -12.14 3.63 -27.60
CA GLY A 138 -13.58 3.44 -27.46
C GLY A 138 -14.17 2.32 -28.33
N CYS A 139 -15.48 2.32 -28.48
CA CYS A 139 -16.25 1.30 -29.17
C CYS A 139 -17.37 1.91 -30.01
N ASP A 140 -17.91 1.15 -30.96
CA ASP A 140 -18.99 1.58 -31.85
C ASP A 140 -19.75 0.37 -32.38
N GLY A 141 -21.00 0.19 -31.94
CA GLY A 141 -21.86 -0.95 -32.30
C GLY A 141 -21.34 -2.36 -31.94
N THR A 142 -20.20 -2.49 -31.26
CA THR A 142 -19.57 -3.79 -30.95
C THR A 142 -20.22 -4.50 -29.76
N PHE A 143 -19.93 -5.80 -29.63
CA PHE A 143 -20.28 -6.60 -28.45
C PHE A 143 -19.78 -5.90 -27.17
N LEU A 144 -20.61 -5.83 -26.13
CA LEU A 144 -20.31 -5.12 -24.86
C LEU A 144 -19.89 -3.64 -25.02
N CYS A 145 -20.39 -2.93 -26.03
CA CYS A 145 -20.16 -1.49 -26.20
C CYS A 145 -21.19 -0.64 -25.45
N PHE A 146 -20.73 0.37 -24.72
CA PHE A 146 -21.57 1.26 -23.89
C PHE A 146 -21.51 2.71 -24.39
N PRO A 147 -22.58 3.51 -24.21
CA PRO A 147 -22.59 4.92 -24.64
C PRO A 147 -21.43 5.75 -24.06
N VAL A 148 -21.00 5.45 -22.83
CA VAL A 148 -19.85 6.13 -22.19
C VAL A 148 -18.50 5.83 -22.86
N ALA A 149 -18.42 4.86 -23.77
CA ALA A 149 -17.24 4.51 -24.55
C ALA A 149 -17.41 4.81 -26.06
N GLN A 150 -18.51 5.47 -26.45
CA GLN A 150 -18.81 5.87 -27.82
C GLN A 150 -18.57 7.38 -28.05
N PRO A 151 -18.27 7.80 -29.29
CA PRO A 151 -17.94 6.95 -30.44
C PRO A 151 -16.50 6.43 -30.38
N ARG A 152 -16.25 5.38 -31.18
CA ARG A 152 -14.89 4.91 -31.45
C ARG A 152 -14.14 5.92 -32.30
N HIS A 153 -12.99 6.40 -31.83
CA HIS A 153 -12.24 7.49 -32.45
C HIS A 153 -10.75 7.16 -32.55
N LYS A 154 -10.04 7.87 -33.42
CA LYS A 154 -8.62 7.62 -33.70
C LYS A 154 -7.76 8.34 -32.66
N VAL A 155 -6.83 7.61 -32.04
CA VAL A 155 -5.87 8.18 -31.09
C VAL A 155 -4.45 7.81 -31.51
N THR A 156 -3.59 8.82 -31.59
CA THR A 156 -2.17 8.67 -31.91
C THR A 156 -1.33 9.02 -30.68
N LEU A 157 -0.53 8.06 -30.20
CA LEU A 157 0.48 8.25 -29.15
C LEU A 157 1.85 8.44 -29.83
N THR A 158 2.44 9.63 -29.72
CA THR A 158 3.67 9.98 -30.47
C THR A 158 4.95 9.46 -29.84
N ARG A 159 4.89 9.05 -28.57
CA ARG A 159 6.04 8.57 -27.78
C ARG A 159 5.81 7.13 -27.33
N SER A 160 6.87 6.33 -27.40
CA SER A 160 6.93 5.06 -26.68
C SER A 160 6.97 5.31 -25.17
N PHE A 161 6.46 4.33 -24.42
CA PHE A 161 6.46 4.36 -22.96
C PHE A 161 6.64 2.94 -22.42
N MET A 162 7.05 2.85 -21.16
CA MET A 162 7.15 1.62 -20.40
C MET A 162 5.95 1.54 -19.45
N ILE A 163 5.30 0.38 -19.33
CA ILE A 163 4.16 0.15 -18.43
C ILE A 163 4.32 -1.16 -17.64
N GLY A 164 3.85 -1.20 -16.39
CA GLY A 164 3.88 -2.40 -15.56
C GLY A 164 3.21 -3.59 -16.26
N SER A 165 3.92 -4.73 -16.32
CA SER A 165 3.34 -5.97 -16.85
C SER A 165 2.14 -6.43 -16.00
N THR A 166 2.13 -6.11 -14.71
CA THR A 166 1.04 -6.33 -13.76
C THR A 166 0.58 -5.00 -13.17
N GLU A 167 -0.48 -5.03 -12.36
CA GLU A 167 -0.73 -3.97 -11.39
C GLU A 167 0.43 -3.87 -10.38
N THR A 168 0.52 -2.73 -9.70
CA THR A 168 1.53 -2.49 -8.68
C THR A 168 1.27 -3.40 -7.48
N THR A 169 2.18 -4.34 -7.22
CA THR A 169 2.01 -5.27 -6.10
C THR A 169 2.32 -4.61 -4.76
N GLN A 170 1.78 -5.17 -3.68
CA GLN A 170 2.06 -4.74 -2.31
C GLN A 170 3.56 -4.81 -1.97
N ALA A 171 4.29 -5.78 -2.53
CA ALA A 171 5.75 -5.84 -2.36
C ALA A 171 6.50 -4.68 -3.02
N VAL A 172 5.99 -4.14 -4.15
CA VAL A 172 6.57 -2.92 -4.75
C VAL A 172 6.18 -1.70 -3.91
N TRP A 173 4.89 -1.57 -3.56
CA TRP A 173 4.34 -0.47 -2.76
C TRP A 173 5.10 -0.25 -1.44
N GLN A 174 5.24 -1.32 -0.65
CA GLN A 174 5.81 -1.28 0.70
C GLN A 174 7.33 -0.99 0.73
N ARG A 175 8.01 -0.86 -0.41
CA ARG A 175 9.43 -0.42 -0.47
C ARG A 175 9.58 1.08 -0.19
N VAL A 176 8.58 1.87 -0.56
CA VAL A 176 8.63 3.35 -0.45
C VAL A 176 7.45 3.95 0.31
N MET A 177 6.41 3.15 0.58
CA MET A 177 5.24 3.57 1.34
C MET A 177 5.19 2.83 2.69
N PRO A 178 5.02 3.55 3.83
CA PRO A 178 5.09 2.97 5.16
C PRO A 178 3.81 2.21 5.57
N VAL A 179 2.70 2.45 4.88
CA VAL A 179 1.36 1.90 5.20
C VAL A 179 0.84 1.14 3.99
N ASN A 180 0.15 0.02 4.23
CA ASN A 180 -0.52 -0.79 3.21
C ASN A 180 -1.92 -1.17 3.73
N ASP A 181 -2.93 -0.44 3.29
CA ASP A 181 -4.33 -0.61 3.73
C ASP A 181 -5.13 -1.56 2.82
N SER A 182 -4.45 -2.42 2.06
CA SER A 182 -5.08 -3.42 1.20
C SER A 182 -5.87 -4.45 2.03
N LYS A 183 -7.14 -4.68 1.65
CA LYS A 183 -8.04 -5.63 2.34
C LYS A 183 -7.50 -7.06 2.37
N VAL A 184 -6.86 -7.49 1.28
CA VAL A 184 -6.21 -8.80 1.15
C VAL A 184 -4.71 -8.53 1.20
N VAL A 185 -3.98 -9.17 2.12
CA VAL A 185 -2.56 -8.88 2.37
C VAL A 185 -1.68 -9.99 1.80
N GLY A 186 -0.70 -9.61 0.97
CA GLY A 186 0.36 -10.52 0.54
C GLY A 186 1.23 -9.93 -0.57
N SER A 187 2.50 -10.33 -0.61
CA SER A 187 3.53 -9.72 -1.46
C SER A 187 3.20 -9.66 -2.96
N ARG A 188 2.49 -10.67 -3.48
CA ARG A 188 2.09 -10.79 -4.89
C ARG A 188 0.69 -10.26 -5.22
N PHE A 189 -0.09 -9.82 -4.23
CA PHE A 189 -1.39 -9.21 -4.51
C PHE A 189 -1.17 -7.76 -4.99
N PRO A 190 -2.08 -7.21 -5.83
CA PRO A 190 -2.10 -5.79 -6.13
C PRO A 190 -2.27 -4.99 -4.82
N VAL A 191 -1.68 -3.80 -4.76
CA VAL A 191 -2.02 -2.85 -3.70
C VAL A 191 -3.38 -2.22 -4.04
N THR A 192 -4.28 -2.21 -3.05
CA THR A 192 -5.61 -1.60 -3.18
C THR A 192 -5.88 -0.64 -2.05
N ASN A 193 -7.05 0.02 -2.08
CA ASN A 193 -7.43 1.02 -1.08
C ASN A 193 -6.44 2.21 -1.05
N VAL A 194 -6.01 2.68 -2.23
CA VAL A 194 -5.03 3.74 -2.43
C VAL A 194 -5.63 4.98 -3.10
N SER A 195 -5.37 6.16 -2.55
CA SER A 195 -5.83 7.44 -3.09
C SER A 195 -4.91 7.94 -4.21
N PHE A 196 -5.37 8.91 -5.00
CA PHE A 196 -4.52 9.54 -6.02
C PHE A 196 -3.26 10.18 -5.40
N ASP A 197 -3.39 10.77 -4.21
CA ASP A 197 -2.28 11.41 -3.50
C ASP A 197 -1.24 10.40 -2.98
N SER A 198 -1.68 9.21 -2.53
CA SER A 198 -0.73 8.17 -2.12
C SER A 198 -0.06 7.51 -3.33
N ILE A 199 -0.76 7.36 -4.45
CA ILE A 199 -0.20 6.88 -5.73
C ILE A 199 0.86 7.85 -6.29
N THR A 200 0.58 9.15 -6.37
CA THR A 200 1.54 10.15 -6.87
C THR A 200 2.76 10.25 -5.96
N THR A 201 2.57 10.16 -4.63
CA THR A 201 3.66 10.06 -3.64
C THR A 201 4.50 8.80 -3.87
N PHE A 202 3.87 7.63 -4.05
CA PHE A 202 4.56 6.37 -4.34
C PHE A 202 5.40 6.47 -5.62
N CYS A 203 4.80 6.95 -6.71
CA CYS A 203 5.46 7.11 -8.00
C CYS A 203 6.69 8.03 -7.91
N ASN A 204 6.57 9.17 -7.23
CA ASN A 204 7.70 10.08 -6.99
C ASN A 204 8.80 9.44 -6.14
N ARG A 205 8.45 8.76 -5.04
CA ARG A 205 9.46 8.11 -4.17
C ARG A 205 10.17 6.96 -4.88
N LEU A 206 9.45 6.16 -5.66
CA LEU A 206 10.04 5.11 -6.49
C LEU A 206 10.95 5.70 -7.58
N SER A 207 10.58 6.85 -8.14
CA SER A 207 11.41 7.59 -9.11
C SER A 207 12.73 8.01 -8.48
N VAL A 208 12.71 8.70 -7.33
CA VAL A 208 13.91 9.11 -6.59
C VAL A 208 14.79 7.90 -6.24
N LEU A 209 14.18 6.80 -5.78
CA LEU A 209 14.89 5.58 -5.40
C LEU A 209 15.57 4.89 -6.62
N HIS A 210 15.07 5.10 -7.83
CA HIS A 210 15.67 4.62 -9.08
C HIS A 210 16.50 5.71 -9.81
N GLY A 211 16.75 6.86 -9.19
CA GLY A 211 17.53 7.96 -9.78
C GLY A 211 16.83 8.71 -10.92
N LEU A 212 15.51 8.56 -11.05
CA LEU A 212 14.69 9.20 -12.08
C LEU A 212 14.12 10.53 -11.58
N ARG A 213 13.83 11.47 -12.50
CA ARG A 213 13.18 12.75 -12.12
C ARG A 213 11.71 12.50 -11.74
N PRO A 214 11.24 12.94 -10.56
CA PRO A 214 9.83 12.87 -10.18
C PRO A 214 8.90 13.52 -11.23
N VAL A 215 7.75 12.91 -11.48
CA VAL A 215 6.75 13.42 -12.44
C VAL A 215 5.79 14.41 -11.76
N TYR A 216 5.41 14.16 -10.50
CA TYR A 216 4.37 14.94 -9.84
C TYR A 216 4.91 16.04 -8.93
N SER A 217 4.17 17.14 -8.85
CA SER A 217 4.28 18.13 -7.77
C SER A 217 2.88 18.66 -7.39
N GLY A 218 2.74 19.37 -6.28
CA GLY A 218 1.42 19.76 -5.77
C GLY A 218 0.70 18.63 -5.02
N TYR A 219 -0.62 18.71 -4.91
CA TYR A 219 -1.46 17.77 -4.15
C TYR A 219 -2.92 17.81 -4.61
N GLY A 220 -3.60 16.65 -4.67
CA GLY A 220 -5.00 16.50 -5.05
C GLY A 220 -5.32 17.15 -6.38
N LYS A 221 -6.37 18.00 -6.40
CA LYS A 221 -6.77 18.80 -7.57
C LYS A 221 -5.73 19.83 -8.04
N ASN A 222 -4.70 20.11 -7.22
CA ASN A 222 -3.62 21.05 -7.55
C ASN A 222 -2.34 20.31 -7.99
N THR A 223 -2.42 19.01 -8.30
CA THR A 223 -1.28 18.23 -8.79
C THR A 223 -0.89 18.66 -10.20
N ILE A 224 0.41 18.89 -10.40
CA ILE A 224 1.06 19.28 -11.65
C ILE A 224 1.90 18.09 -12.13
N ILE A 225 1.85 17.81 -13.44
CA ILE A 225 2.55 16.69 -14.09
C ILE A 225 3.68 17.26 -14.98
N ASP A 226 4.94 16.99 -14.65
CA ASP A 226 6.07 17.21 -15.56
C ASP A 226 6.17 16.08 -16.58
N LYS A 227 5.51 16.25 -17.73
CA LYS A 227 5.58 15.30 -18.86
C LYS A 227 6.95 15.19 -19.55
N SER A 228 7.90 16.06 -19.19
CA SER A 228 9.29 15.95 -19.63
C SER A 228 10.16 15.12 -18.66
N ALA A 229 9.64 14.72 -17.50
CA ALA A 229 10.31 13.81 -16.57
C ALA A 229 10.27 12.36 -17.06
N ASN A 230 11.26 11.57 -16.65
CA ASN A 230 11.43 10.15 -16.97
C ASN A 230 11.05 9.20 -15.82
N GLY A 231 10.52 9.76 -14.72
CA GLY A 231 10.07 9.00 -13.55
C GLY A 231 8.76 8.23 -13.78
N TYR A 232 8.40 7.49 -12.75
CA TYR A 232 7.14 6.76 -12.69
C TYR A 232 5.95 7.69 -12.53
N ARG A 233 4.83 7.26 -13.12
CA ARG A 233 3.53 7.90 -13.11
C ARG A 233 2.43 6.85 -13.29
N LEU A 234 1.17 7.26 -13.23
CA LEU A 234 0.07 6.52 -13.82
C LEU A 234 0.14 6.59 -15.36
N PRO A 235 -0.31 5.56 -16.10
CA PRO A 235 -0.55 5.68 -17.53
C PRO A 235 -1.73 6.63 -17.79
N THR A 236 -1.76 7.30 -18.95
CA THR A 236 -2.97 8.03 -19.37
C THR A 236 -4.10 7.07 -19.72
N GLN A 237 -5.34 7.55 -19.74
CA GLN A 237 -6.50 6.74 -20.15
C GLN A 237 -6.31 6.13 -21.55
N ALA A 238 -5.66 6.87 -22.46
CA ALA A 238 -5.34 6.40 -23.81
C ALA A 238 -4.17 5.42 -23.85
N GLU A 239 -3.08 5.69 -23.12
CA GLU A 239 -1.94 4.77 -22.98
C GLU A 239 -2.38 3.42 -22.39
N TRP A 240 -3.21 3.46 -21.34
CA TRP A 240 -3.77 2.26 -20.73
C TRP A 240 -4.60 1.45 -21.72
N GLU A 241 -5.49 2.10 -22.49
CA GLU A 241 -6.35 1.39 -23.44
C GLU A 241 -5.57 0.84 -24.63
N TYR A 242 -4.57 1.57 -25.12
CA TYR A 242 -3.66 1.09 -26.16
C TYR A 242 -2.90 -0.15 -25.71
N ALA A 243 -2.31 -0.09 -24.50
CA ALA A 243 -1.57 -1.19 -23.91
C ALA A 243 -2.45 -2.41 -23.57
N ALA A 244 -3.68 -2.18 -23.09
CA ALA A 244 -4.66 -3.23 -22.82
C ALA A 244 -5.14 -3.92 -24.09
N ARG A 245 -5.38 -3.18 -25.18
CA ARG A 245 -5.74 -3.76 -26.49
C ARG A 245 -4.63 -4.61 -27.08
N ALA A 246 -3.37 -4.17 -27.01
CA ALA A 246 -2.22 -4.83 -27.64
C ALA A 246 -2.46 -5.21 -29.12
N GLY A 247 -3.11 -4.31 -29.88
CA GLY A 247 -3.51 -4.53 -31.28
C GLY A 247 -4.87 -5.21 -31.48
N SER A 248 -5.52 -5.71 -30.42
CA SER A 248 -6.87 -6.28 -30.49
C SER A 248 -7.96 -5.23 -30.77
N THR A 249 -8.94 -5.62 -31.59
CA THR A 249 -10.19 -4.88 -31.80
C THR A 249 -11.34 -5.35 -30.91
N SER A 250 -11.21 -6.52 -30.28
CA SER A 250 -12.21 -7.15 -29.42
C SER A 250 -12.41 -6.43 -28.08
N ALA A 251 -13.52 -6.72 -27.42
CA ALA A 251 -13.87 -6.23 -26.09
C ALA A 251 -12.87 -6.69 -25.02
N ILE A 252 -12.43 -7.94 -25.13
CA ILE A 252 -11.40 -8.57 -24.30
C ILE A 252 -10.19 -8.88 -25.19
N SER A 253 -9.00 -8.43 -24.82
CA SER A 253 -7.79 -8.71 -25.57
C SER A 253 -7.42 -10.20 -25.46
N GLY A 254 -7.11 -10.83 -26.60
CA GLY A 254 -6.84 -12.26 -26.66
C GLY A 254 -8.08 -13.17 -26.79
N VAL A 255 -9.30 -12.63 -26.73
CA VAL A 255 -10.55 -13.39 -26.97
C VAL A 255 -11.36 -12.72 -28.09
N PRO A 256 -11.64 -13.41 -29.21
CA PRO A 256 -12.50 -12.86 -30.26
C PRO A 256 -13.91 -12.55 -29.75
N ASP A 257 -14.51 -11.45 -30.23
CA ASP A 257 -15.90 -11.13 -29.90
C ASP A 257 -16.83 -12.21 -30.52
N PRO A 258 -17.87 -12.67 -29.79
CA PRO A 258 -18.77 -13.70 -30.30
C PRO A 258 -19.64 -13.16 -31.43
N ALA A 259 -19.95 -14.01 -32.41
CA ALA A 259 -20.90 -13.67 -33.45
C ALA A 259 -22.31 -13.42 -32.86
N PRO A 260 -23.14 -12.54 -33.45
CA PRO A 260 -24.52 -12.33 -33.01
C PRO A 260 -25.31 -13.65 -32.95
N GLY A 261 -25.86 -13.98 -31.78
CA GLY A 261 -26.59 -15.23 -31.55
C GLY A 261 -25.72 -16.47 -31.28
N ALA A 262 -24.40 -16.33 -31.14
CA ALA A 262 -23.54 -17.43 -30.72
C ALA A 262 -23.81 -17.85 -29.26
N ASP A 263 -23.50 -19.11 -28.95
CA ASP A 263 -23.46 -19.60 -27.58
C ASP A 263 -22.33 -18.89 -26.80
N LEU A 264 -22.70 -18.21 -25.72
CA LEU A 264 -21.78 -17.43 -24.92
C LEU A 264 -21.02 -18.28 -23.89
N GLU A 265 -21.43 -19.53 -23.62
CA GLU A 265 -20.73 -20.37 -22.64
C GLU A 265 -19.27 -20.61 -23.05
N LEU A 266 -19.03 -20.98 -24.31
CA LEU A 266 -17.68 -21.17 -24.86
C LEU A 266 -16.86 -19.86 -24.87
N TYR A 267 -17.51 -18.72 -25.15
CA TYR A 267 -16.86 -17.41 -25.08
C TYR A 267 -16.40 -17.10 -23.64
N TYR A 268 -17.27 -17.33 -22.64
CA TYR A 268 -16.93 -17.10 -21.24
C TYR A 268 -15.82 -18.04 -20.74
N GLN A 269 -15.79 -19.29 -21.19
CA GLN A 269 -14.69 -20.22 -20.90
C GLN A 269 -13.33 -19.72 -21.44
N GLU A 270 -13.29 -18.96 -22.54
CA GLU A 270 -12.05 -18.29 -22.99
C GLU A 270 -11.75 -17.01 -22.20
N VAL A 271 -12.76 -16.21 -21.83
CA VAL A 271 -12.59 -15.03 -20.96
C VAL A 271 -12.02 -15.42 -19.59
N ASP A 272 -12.45 -16.54 -19.02
CA ASP A 272 -11.93 -17.12 -17.77
C ASP A 272 -10.40 -17.38 -17.78
N LYS A 273 -9.77 -17.43 -18.97
CA LYS A 273 -8.33 -17.67 -19.12
C LYS A 273 -7.50 -16.38 -19.17
N VAL A 274 -8.14 -15.21 -19.26
CA VAL A 274 -7.49 -13.89 -19.42
C VAL A 274 -8.00 -12.83 -18.45
N ALA A 275 -9.18 -13.01 -17.85
CA ALA A 275 -9.87 -11.98 -17.08
C ALA A 275 -10.29 -12.45 -15.68
N TRP A 276 -10.05 -11.62 -14.66
CA TRP A 276 -10.48 -11.84 -13.27
C TRP A 276 -11.74 -11.02 -12.96
N TYR A 277 -12.92 -11.60 -13.16
CA TYR A 277 -14.20 -10.94 -12.89
C TYR A 277 -15.03 -11.76 -11.87
N ARG A 278 -16.22 -11.28 -11.48
CA ARG A 278 -17.10 -12.04 -10.59
C ARG A 278 -17.83 -13.16 -11.35
N GLY A 279 -17.09 -14.24 -11.64
CA GLY A 279 -17.57 -15.44 -12.33
C GLY A 279 -17.49 -16.71 -11.47
N VAL A 280 -18.29 -17.73 -11.82
CA VAL A 280 -18.38 -19.00 -11.06
C VAL A 280 -17.23 -19.99 -11.33
N ASN A 281 -16.50 -19.83 -12.43
CA ASN A 281 -15.59 -20.86 -12.95
C ASN A 281 -14.11 -20.68 -12.58
N GLN A 282 -13.73 -19.53 -12.01
CA GLN A 282 -12.32 -19.12 -11.91
C GLN A 282 -11.58 -19.65 -10.68
N GLY A 283 -12.25 -20.39 -9.80
CA GLY A 283 -11.69 -20.82 -8.51
C GLY A 283 -11.38 -19.68 -7.51
N ALA A 284 -11.67 -18.43 -7.88
CA ALA A 284 -11.45 -17.25 -7.05
C ALA A 284 -12.27 -17.32 -5.75
N SER A 285 -11.61 -17.08 -4.62
CA SER A 285 -12.22 -17.13 -3.28
C SER A 285 -13.07 -15.88 -2.98
N GLY A 286 -14.16 -15.71 -3.73
CA GLY A 286 -15.10 -14.59 -3.61
C GLY A 286 -14.56 -13.27 -4.19
N PRO A 287 -15.12 -12.12 -3.76
CA PRO A 287 -14.86 -10.78 -4.33
C PRO A 287 -13.55 -10.17 -3.82
N ASN A 288 -12.46 -10.93 -3.91
CA ASN A 288 -11.16 -10.62 -3.35
C ASN A 288 -10.11 -10.63 -4.46
N ALA A 289 -9.27 -9.59 -4.51
CA ALA A 289 -8.14 -9.50 -5.42
C ALA A 289 -7.28 -10.77 -5.36
N GLN A 290 -6.75 -11.18 -6.50
CA GLN A 290 -5.89 -12.36 -6.68
C GLN A 290 -4.41 -11.95 -6.75
N PRO A 291 -3.46 -12.89 -6.55
CA PRO A 291 -2.07 -12.64 -6.89
C PRO A 291 -1.94 -12.28 -8.37
N VAL A 292 -1.11 -11.29 -8.70
CA VAL A 292 -0.92 -10.84 -10.09
C VAL A 292 -0.26 -11.90 -10.97
N ALA A 293 -0.46 -11.81 -12.28
CA ALA A 293 0.06 -12.70 -13.31
C ALA A 293 -0.28 -14.18 -13.07
N GLN A 294 -1.57 -14.47 -12.89
CA GLN A 294 -2.08 -15.84 -12.74
C GLN A 294 -2.96 -16.32 -13.90
N LEU A 295 -3.46 -15.41 -14.73
CA LEU A 295 -4.11 -15.70 -16.01
C LEU A 295 -3.17 -15.42 -17.18
N LYS A 296 -3.60 -15.67 -18.41
CA LYS A 296 -2.81 -15.38 -19.61
C LYS A 296 -2.66 -13.86 -19.80
N PRO A 297 -1.49 -13.38 -20.23
CA PRO A 297 -1.32 -11.99 -20.61
C PRO A 297 -1.93 -11.71 -21.99
N ASN A 298 -2.09 -10.43 -22.33
CA ASN A 298 -2.38 -10.01 -23.69
C ASN A 298 -1.15 -10.13 -24.62
N ALA A 299 -1.31 -9.79 -25.89
CA ALA A 299 -0.29 -9.95 -26.92
C ALA A 299 1.02 -9.14 -26.69
N TRP A 300 1.04 -8.19 -25.75
CA TRP A 300 2.22 -7.43 -25.36
C TRP A 300 2.80 -7.86 -24.00
N GLY A 301 2.25 -8.88 -23.34
CA GLY A 301 2.76 -9.35 -22.05
C GLY A 301 2.22 -8.60 -20.84
N LEU A 302 1.10 -7.87 -21.00
CA LEU A 302 0.37 -7.31 -19.86
C LEU A 302 -0.63 -8.32 -19.31
N TYR A 303 -0.52 -8.60 -18.02
CA TYR A 303 -1.43 -9.41 -17.23
C TYR A 303 -2.49 -8.54 -16.56
N ASP A 304 -3.62 -9.17 -16.23
CA ASP A 304 -4.66 -8.64 -15.34
C ASP A 304 -5.32 -7.32 -15.82
N VAL A 305 -5.09 -6.89 -17.07
CA VAL A 305 -5.78 -5.73 -17.70
C VAL A 305 -7.30 -5.93 -17.86
N HIS A 306 -7.77 -7.15 -17.63
CA HIS A 306 -9.18 -7.55 -17.68
C HIS A 306 -9.66 -7.99 -16.28
N GLY A 307 -9.63 -7.08 -15.32
CA GLY A 307 -10.24 -7.28 -14.02
C GLY A 307 -9.22 -7.29 -12.89
N ASN A 308 -9.38 -8.24 -11.96
CA ASN A 308 -8.67 -8.32 -10.68
C ASN A 308 -8.99 -7.10 -9.80
N VAL A 309 -8.36 -5.96 -10.08
CA VAL A 309 -8.65 -4.66 -9.47
C VAL A 309 -8.78 -3.58 -10.54
N CYS A 310 -9.73 -2.67 -10.37
CA CYS A 310 -9.87 -1.53 -11.26
C CYS A 310 -8.64 -0.64 -11.13
N GLU A 311 -8.10 -0.17 -12.25
CA GLU A 311 -6.85 0.58 -12.26
C GLU A 311 -7.09 2.08 -12.46
N ARG A 312 -6.62 2.92 -11.52
CA ARG A 312 -6.65 4.38 -11.68
C ARG A 312 -5.67 4.82 -12.76
N VAL A 313 -6.10 5.71 -13.64
CA VAL A 313 -5.31 6.26 -14.77
C VAL A 313 -5.29 7.79 -14.77
N GLU A 314 -4.33 8.40 -15.48
CA GLU A 314 -4.32 9.83 -15.76
C GLU A 314 -5.39 10.16 -16.81
N GLY A 315 -6.46 10.82 -16.38
CA GLY A 315 -7.55 11.21 -17.25
C GLY A 315 -8.78 11.64 -16.46
N GLU A 316 -9.65 12.41 -17.11
CA GLU A 316 -10.99 12.75 -16.61
C GLU A 316 -12.06 12.00 -17.42
N SER A 317 -13.30 12.02 -16.92
CA SER A 317 -14.43 11.53 -17.70
C SER A 317 -14.93 12.64 -18.63
N TYR A 318 -14.82 12.42 -19.94
CA TYR A 318 -15.24 13.35 -21.00
C TYR A 318 -16.00 12.57 -22.08
N LEU A 319 -17.02 13.19 -22.71
CA LEU A 319 -17.68 12.60 -23.87
C LEU A 319 -16.66 12.48 -25.02
N TYR A 320 -16.53 11.28 -25.60
CA TYR A 320 -15.72 11.14 -26.81
C TYR A 320 -16.38 11.89 -27.97
N THR A 321 -15.57 12.39 -28.90
CA THR A 321 -16.02 12.86 -30.22
C THR A 321 -15.46 11.93 -31.28
N ALA A 322 -15.88 12.07 -32.54
CA ALA A 322 -15.33 11.27 -33.64
C ALA A 322 -13.95 11.78 -34.12
N ASP A 323 -13.44 12.88 -33.57
CA ASP A 323 -12.23 13.55 -34.01
C ASP A 323 -10.96 12.76 -33.67
N GLU A 324 -9.92 12.88 -34.49
CA GLU A 324 -8.61 12.33 -34.14
C GLU A 324 -7.97 13.12 -33.00
N SER A 325 -7.44 12.41 -32.01
CA SER A 325 -6.67 12.98 -30.91
C SER A 325 -5.20 12.53 -30.96
N ILE A 326 -4.28 13.46 -30.71
CA ILE A 326 -2.84 13.20 -30.62
C ILE A 326 -2.40 13.44 -29.17
N ASP A 327 -1.74 12.46 -28.56
CA ASP A 327 -1.32 12.44 -27.14
C ASP A 327 -2.38 13.04 -26.18
N PRO A 328 -3.65 12.57 -26.21
CA PRO A 328 -4.75 13.20 -25.49
C PRO A 328 -4.43 13.36 -24.00
N ASP A 329 -4.35 14.62 -23.58
CA ASP A 329 -3.99 15.03 -22.23
C ASP A 329 -5.16 15.69 -21.52
N PHE A 330 -5.25 15.47 -20.21
CA PHE A 330 -6.35 15.94 -19.38
C PHE A 330 -5.80 16.70 -18.19
N LEU A 331 -5.45 17.96 -18.46
CA LEU A 331 -5.05 18.93 -17.44
C LEU A 331 -5.84 20.24 -17.61
N PRO A 332 -6.28 20.89 -16.52
CA PRO A 332 -6.16 20.47 -15.12
C PRO A 332 -7.33 19.59 -14.67
N TYR A 333 -7.06 18.59 -13.80
CA TYR A 333 -8.08 17.72 -13.19
C TYR A 333 -9.17 18.51 -12.45
N ARG A 334 -10.37 18.56 -13.02
CA ARG A 334 -11.60 19.03 -12.37
C ARG A 334 -12.24 17.90 -11.56
N PHE A 335 -11.57 17.60 -10.44
CA PHE A 335 -12.06 16.80 -9.30
C PHE A 335 -12.16 15.28 -9.50
N GLN A 336 -11.96 14.75 -10.71
CA GLN A 336 -12.20 13.34 -11.03
C GLN A 336 -10.95 12.65 -11.61
N ASN A 337 -10.91 11.32 -11.47
CA ASN A 337 -10.04 10.45 -12.25
C ASN A 337 -10.87 9.33 -12.86
N VAL A 338 -10.33 8.72 -13.91
CA VAL A 338 -10.88 7.49 -14.50
C VAL A 338 -10.25 6.26 -13.82
N ILE A 339 -11.05 5.21 -13.65
CA ILE A 339 -10.57 3.85 -13.44
C ILE A 339 -10.94 2.96 -14.64
N LYS A 340 -10.03 2.05 -15.01
CA LYS A 340 -10.12 1.12 -16.14
C LYS A 340 -10.06 -0.34 -15.67
N GLY A 341 -10.26 -1.28 -16.59
CA GLY A 341 -9.97 -2.71 -16.41
C GLY A 341 -11.01 -3.54 -15.65
N GLY A 342 -11.85 -2.93 -14.81
CA GLY A 342 -12.83 -3.66 -14.00
C GLY A 342 -12.19 -4.42 -12.84
N SER A 343 -12.96 -5.23 -12.10
CA SER A 343 -12.43 -6.01 -10.97
C SER A 343 -13.30 -7.23 -10.67
N ASN A 344 -12.76 -8.19 -9.90
CA ASN A 344 -13.56 -9.31 -9.37
C ASN A 344 -14.43 -8.94 -8.15
N GLY A 345 -14.28 -7.72 -7.63
CA GLY A 345 -14.99 -7.23 -6.45
C GLY A 345 -16.38 -6.65 -6.73
N ILE A 346 -16.67 -6.22 -7.96
CA ILE A 346 -17.94 -5.54 -8.28
C ILE A 346 -19.07 -6.56 -8.44
N ASP A 347 -20.18 -6.28 -7.77
CA ASP A 347 -21.34 -7.17 -7.71
C ASP A 347 -22.22 -6.99 -8.94
N ASN A 348 -21.81 -7.60 -10.06
CA ASN A 348 -22.64 -7.84 -11.24
C ASN A 348 -22.02 -8.96 -12.09
N ALA A 349 -22.86 -9.89 -12.55
CA ALA A 349 -22.44 -11.00 -13.42
C ALA A 349 -22.24 -10.56 -14.89
N VAL A 350 -21.79 -9.32 -15.10
CA VAL A 350 -21.71 -8.69 -16.41
C VAL A 350 -20.24 -8.47 -16.77
N TYR A 351 -19.86 -9.06 -17.89
CA TYR A 351 -18.52 -9.11 -18.45
C TYR A 351 -18.09 -7.78 -19.09
N ASP A 352 -19.00 -6.80 -19.12
CA ASP A 352 -18.77 -5.46 -19.65
C ASP A 352 -17.67 -4.70 -18.91
N GLN A 353 -17.61 -4.86 -17.58
CA GLN A 353 -16.75 -4.04 -16.75
C GLN A 353 -15.26 -4.29 -16.97
N VAL A 354 -14.92 -5.48 -17.47
CA VAL A 354 -13.55 -5.88 -17.78
C VAL A 354 -13.14 -5.62 -19.23
N THR A 355 -13.98 -4.97 -20.04
CA THR A 355 -13.63 -4.64 -21.44
C THR A 355 -12.59 -3.52 -21.53
N VAL A 356 -11.75 -3.53 -22.59
CA VAL A 356 -10.67 -2.53 -22.79
C VAL A 356 -11.15 -1.08 -22.74
N TRP A 357 -12.39 -0.83 -23.19
CA TRP A 357 -12.99 0.49 -23.31
C TRP A 357 -13.87 0.88 -22.12
N HIS A 358 -14.22 -0.05 -21.22
CA HIS A 358 -15.02 0.28 -20.05
C HIS A 358 -14.25 1.22 -19.13
N ARG A 359 -14.95 2.25 -18.63
CA ARG A 359 -14.40 3.27 -17.75
C ARG A 359 -15.43 3.66 -16.69
N LEU A 360 -14.97 3.81 -15.45
CA LEU A 360 -15.75 4.41 -14.37
C LEU A 360 -15.06 5.69 -13.89
N THR A 361 -15.83 6.57 -13.29
CA THR A 361 -15.37 7.86 -12.78
C THR A 361 -15.33 7.82 -11.26
N VAL A 362 -14.24 8.25 -10.66
CA VAL A 362 -14.01 8.31 -9.21
C VAL A 362 -13.42 9.66 -8.82
N THR A 363 -13.59 10.10 -7.57
CA THR A 363 -12.88 11.28 -7.04
C THR A 363 -11.43 10.94 -6.71
N PHE A 364 -10.57 11.95 -6.56
CA PHE A 364 -9.19 11.79 -6.10
C PHE A 364 -9.06 11.15 -4.70
N LYS A 365 -10.10 11.26 -3.85
CA LYS A 365 -10.15 10.70 -2.50
C LYS A 365 -10.63 9.26 -2.43
N ASP A 366 -11.34 8.79 -3.47
CA ASP A 366 -12.03 7.51 -3.45
C ASP A 366 -11.02 6.36 -3.36
N GLN A 367 -11.26 5.48 -2.39
CA GLN A 367 -10.42 4.33 -2.08
C GLN A 367 -11.37 3.14 -1.88
N ALA A 368 -11.02 2.00 -2.46
CA ALA A 368 -11.79 0.78 -2.31
C ALA A 368 -10.88 -0.44 -2.42
N SER A 369 -11.30 -1.55 -1.80
CA SER A 369 -10.53 -2.81 -1.77
C SER A 369 -10.30 -3.46 -3.14
N ASN A 370 -10.99 -2.98 -4.18
CA ASN A 370 -10.91 -3.42 -5.57
C ASN A 370 -10.41 -2.32 -6.52
N ILE A 371 -9.88 -1.20 -6.00
CA ILE A 371 -9.23 -0.16 -6.80
C ILE A 371 -7.74 -0.14 -6.46
N GLY A 372 -6.91 -0.37 -7.48
CA GLY A 372 -5.46 -0.28 -7.47
C GLY A 372 -4.96 0.55 -8.66
N PHE A 373 -3.75 0.24 -9.15
CA PHE A 373 -3.14 0.90 -10.31
C PHE A 373 -1.92 0.12 -10.83
N ARG A 374 -1.59 0.27 -12.11
CA ARG A 374 -0.24 -0.01 -12.63
C ARG A 374 0.53 1.28 -12.91
N ILE A 375 1.85 1.19 -12.86
CA ILE A 375 2.77 2.30 -13.15
C ILE A 375 3.21 2.32 -14.60
N ALA A 376 3.46 3.51 -15.12
CA ALA A 376 4.10 3.78 -16.39
C ALA A 376 5.27 4.75 -16.23
N ARG A 377 6.15 4.85 -17.22
CA ARG A 377 7.11 5.94 -17.39
C ARG A 377 7.42 6.15 -18.88
N TYR A 378 7.81 7.36 -19.27
CA TYR A 378 8.47 7.53 -20.58
C TYR A 378 9.89 6.97 -20.51
N GLU A 379 10.44 6.57 -21.66
CA GLU A 379 11.80 6.00 -21.76
C GLU A 379 12.88 6.97 -21.24
#